data_AF-A0A9E5K5D8-F1
#
_entry.id   AF-A0A9E5K5D8-F1
#
_cell.length_a   1.000
_cell.length_b   1.000
_cell.length_c   1.000
_cell.angle_alpha   90.00
_cell.angle_beta   90.00
_cell.angle_gamma   90.00
#
_symmetry.space_group_name_H-M   'P 1'
#
loop_
_entity.id
_entity.type
_entity.pdbx_description
1 polymer ?
#
loop_
_entity_poly.entity_id
_entity_poly.type
_entity_poly.pdbx_seq_one_letter_code
_entity_poly.pdbx_strand_id
1 'polypeptide(L)'
;MLRDVLTLILAGGKGTRLEPLTRDRAKPAVPFGGLYRIIDFPLSNCLNSNLRKILVLTQYKARSLDRHLNLGWNFLSPQLDEYVEVLPPQQRIDEHWY
;
A
#
# COMPACT_ATOMS: atom_id res chain seq x y z
N MET A 1 -22.37 5.24 6.01
CA MET A 1 -21.45 6.39 5.80
C MET A 1 -20.01 5.94 5.60
N LEU A 2 -19.29 5.34 6.56
CA LEU A 2 -17.89 4.96 6.35
C LEU A 2 -17.66 3.75 5.41
N ARG A 3 -18.65 2.87 5.25
CA ARG A 3 -18.58 1.71 4.33
C ARG A 3 -18.53 2.09 2.84
N ASP A 4 -18.86 3.33 2.51
CA ASP A 4 -18.90 3.83 1.14
C ASP A 4 -17.67 4.70 0.80
N VAL A 5 -16.70 4.80 1.71
CA VAL A 5 -15.49 5.61 1.53
C VAL A 5 -14.40 4.76 0.88
N LEU A 6 -13.94 5.19 -0.28
CA LEU A 6 -12.74 4.66 -0.93
C LEU A 6 -11.50 5.38 -0.36
N THR A 7 -10.54 4.61 0.15
CA THR A 7 -9.30 5.14 0.70
C THR A 7 -8.13 4.89 -0.24
N LEU A 8 -7.33 5.92 -0.49
CA LEU A 8 -6.17 5.87 -1.37
C LEU A 8 -4.89 6.05 -0.53
N ILE A 9 -4.00 5.06 -0.55
CA ILE A 9 -2.68 5.13 0.10
C ILE A 9 -1.60 5.31 -0.96
N LEU A 10 -0.92 6.46 -0.94
CA LEU A 10 0.17 6.77 -1.85
C LEU A 10 1.48 6.09 -1.39
N ALA A 11 1.78 4.93 -1.97
CA ALA A 11 2.92 4.08 -1.60
C ALA A 11 4.10 4.14 -2.60
N GLY A 12 4.15 5.15 -3.47
CA GLY A 12 5.21 5.31 -4.49
C GLY A 12 6.53 5.93 -4.03
N GLY A 13 6.66 6.35 -2.77
CA GLY A 13 7.81 7.12 -2.30
C GLY A 13 9.16 6.39 -2.43
N LYS A 14 10.10 6.96 -3.19
CA LYS A 14 11.49 6.45 -3.34
C LYS A 14 12.27 6.46 -2.03
N GLY A 15 12.00 7.42 -1.13
CA GLY A 15 12.60 7.47 0.21
C GLY A 15 14.13 7.61 0.20
N THR A 16 14.69 8.49 -0.62
CA THR A 16 16.15 8.68 -0.77
C THR A 16 16.87 9.04 0.54
N ARG A 17 16.18 9.71 1.47
CA ARG A 17 16.71 10.03 2.81
C ARG A 17 16.88 8.83 3.73
N LEU A 18 16.35 7.66 3.35
CA LEU A 18 16.45 6.41 4.11
C LEU A 18 17.44 5.44 3.49
N GLU A 19 18.27 5.86 2.52
CA GLU A 19 19.38 5.05 2.05
C GLU A 19 20.28 4.63 3.24
N PRO A 20 20.75 3.36 3.31
CA PRO A 20 20.65 2.33 2.28
C PRO A 20 19.37 1.47 2.30
N LEU A 21 18.43 1.73 3.21
CA LEU A 21 17.26 0.86 3.45
C LEU A 21 16.28 0.80 2.27
N THR A 22 16.26 1.85 1.45
CA THR A 22 15.39 1.99 0.26
C THR A 22 16.10 1.61 -1.05
N ARG A 23 17.33 1.08 -0.97
CA ARG A 23 18.11 0.68 -2.14
C ARG A 23 17.38 -0.32 -3.02
N ASP A 24 16.74 -1.35 -2.44
CA ASP A 24 16.12 -2.44 -3.20
C ASP A 24 14.60 -2.56 -3.00
N ARG A 25 14.00 -1.59 -2.32
CA ARG A 25 12.57 -1.61 -1.95
C ARG A 25 12.00 -0.19 -1.87
N ALA A 26 10.69 -0.07 -2.11
CA ALA A 26 9.97 1.18 -1.87
C ALA A 26 10.04 1.57 -0.38
N LYS A 27 9.97 2.86 -0.06
CA LYS A 27 9.92 3.35 1.34
C LYS A 27 8.85 2.63 2.18
N PRO A 28 7.62 2.40 1.71
CA PRO A 28 6.59 1.74 2.51
C PRO A 28 6.91 0.27 2.82
N ALA A 29 7.80 -0.37 2.05
CA ALA A 29 8.24 -1.74 2.28
C ALA A 29 9.43 -1.86 3.26
N VAL A 30 9.94 -0.75 3.79
CA VAL A 30 11.02 -0.77 4.78
C VAL A 30 10.49 -1.39 6.09
N PRO A 31 11.21 -2.38 6.66
CA PRO A 31 10.86 -2.96 7.95
C PRO A 31 10.88 -1.93 9.08
N PHE A 32 9.97 -2.08 10.04
CA PHE A 32 9.84 -1.23 11.21
C PHE A 32 9.44 -2.07 12.42
N GLY A 33 10.08 -1.85 13.58
CA GLY A 33 9.70 -2.55 14.81
C GLY A 33 9.87 -4.08 14.77
N GLY A 34 10.79 -4.59 13.95
CA GLY A 34 11.09 -6.02 13.83
C GLY A 34 10.15 -6.80 12.90
N LEU A 35 8.85 -6.77 13.16
CA LEU A 35 7.85 -7.59 12.45
C LEU A 35 7.08 -6.84 11.37
N TYR A 36 7.00 -5.52 11.47
CA TYR A 36 6.14 -4.71 10.61
C TYR A 36 6.92 -4.03 9.50
N ARG A 37 6.20 -3.35 8.62
CA ARG A 37 6.70 -2.41 7.63
C ARG A 37 6.00 -1.07 7.77
N ILE A 38 6.59 -0.02 7.23
CA ILE A 38 6.03 1.34 7.29
C ILE A 38 4.58 1.39 6.76
N ILE A 39 4.23 0.60 5.74
CA ILE A 39 2.88 0.54 5.17
C ILE A 39 1.82 0.00 6.16
N ASP A 40 2.23 -0.79 7.16
CA ASP A 40 1.28 -1.40 8.08
C ASP A 40 0.60 -0.34 8.97
N PHE A 41 1.27 0.76 9.28
CA PHE A 41 0.70 1.85 10.08
C PHE A 41 -0.53 2.50 9.42
N PRO A 42 -0.47 3.04 8.19
CA PRO A 42 -1.65 3.60 7.55
C PRO A 42 -2.74 2.55 7.29
N LEU A 43 -2.38 1.29 6.98
CA LEU A 43 -3.36 0.23 6.81
C LEU A 43 -4.09 -0.12 8.12
N SER A 44 -3.36 -0.24 9.23
CA SER A 44 -3.95 -0.44 10.55
C SER A 44 -4.83 0.74 10.95
N ASN A 45 -4.42 1.98 10.64
CA ASN A 45 -5.25 3.17 10.87
C ASN A 45 -6.56 3.09 10.08
N CYS A 46 -6.52 2.70 8.80
CA CYS A 46 -7.72 2.53 7.99
C CYS A 46 -8.65 1.49 8.61
N LEU A 47 -8.12 0.31 8.93
CA LEU A 47 -8.90 -0.78 9.51
C LEU A 47 -9.54 -0.40 10.86
N ASN A 48 -8.76 0.21 11.75
CA ASN A 48 -9.23 0.69 13.05
C ASN A 48 -10.27 1.83 12.93
N SER A 49 -10.28 2.53 11.79
CA SER A 49 -11.25 3.58 11.46
C SER A 49 -12.46 3.07 10.66
N ASN A 50 -12.59 1.74 10.49
CA ASN A 50 -13.61 1.11 9.63
C ASN A 50 -13.56 1.54 8.15
N LEU A 51 -12.39 1.92 7.65
CA LEU A 51 -12.13 2.15 6.23
C LEU A 51 -11.65 0.84 5.61
N ARG A 52 -12.50 0.23 4.78
CA ARG A 52 -12.31 -1.17 4.33
C ARG A 52 -12.16 -1.34 2.82
N LYS A 53 -12.32 -0.27 2.05
CA LYS A 53 -12.04 -0.20 0.61
C LYS A 53 -10.76 0.58 0.42
N ILE A 54 -9.64 -0.11 0.29
CA ILE A 54 -8.32 0.50 0.30
C ILE A 54 -7.59 0.17 -1.01
N LEU A 55 -7.19 1.22 -1.73
CA LEU A 55 -6.31 1.12 -2.87
C LEU A 55 -4.91 1.64 -2.48
N VAL A 56 -3.89 0.83 -2.76
CA VAL A 56 -2.50 1.16 -2.51
C VAL A 56 -1.81 1.48 -3.83
N LEU A 57 -1.50 2.75 -4.05
CA LEU A 57 -0.88 3.23 -5.28
C LEU A 57 0.62 3.03 -5.20
N THR A 58 1.14 2.07 -5.95
CA THR A 58 2.57 1.73 -5.96
C THR A 58 3.23 2.22 -7.23
N GLN A 59 4.50 2.63 -7.12
CA GLN A 59 5.28 3.07 -8.28
C GLN A 59 6.56 2.24 -8.36
N TYR A 60 7.65 2.78 -7.81
CA TYR A 60 8.99 2.23 -7.92
C TYR A 60 9.21 1.03 -6.98
N LYS A 61 9.90 -0.02 -7.46
CA LYS A 61 10.36 -1.19 -6.66
C LYS A 61 9.27 -1.83 -5.78
N ALA A 62 8.06 -1.97 -6.34
CA ALA A 62 6.87 -2.41 -5.63
C ALA A 62 6.84 -3.91 -5.28
N ARG A 63 7.58 -4.78 -5.99
CA ARG A 63 7.47 -6.25 -5.84
C ARG A 63 7.53 -6.77 -4.38
N SER A 64 8.40 -6.20 -3.56
CA SER A 64 8.51 -6.62 -2.15
C SER A 64 7.31 -6.16 -1.31
N LEU A 65 6.75 -4.99 -1.62
CA LEU A 65 5.53 -4.43 -1.04
C LEU A 65 4.32 -5.27 -1.47
N ASP A 66 4.17 -5.53 -2.76
CA ASP A 66 3.06 -6.30 -3.32
C ASP A 66 2.96 -7.68 -2.67
N ARG A 67 4.10 -8.38 -2.52
CA ARG A 67 4.15 -9.66 -1.81
C ARG A 67 3.71 -9.54 -0.34
N HIS A 68 4.11 -8.48 0.35
CA HIS A 68 3.73 -8.25 1.75
C HIS A 68 2.23 -8.02 1.90
N LEU A 69 1.63 -7.21 1.02
CA LEU A 69 0.20 -6.94 1.03
C LEU A 69 -0.60 -8.21 0.70
N ASN A 70 -0.20 -8.95 -0.34
CA ASN A 70 -0.88 -10.19 -0.72
C ASN A 70 -0.83 -11.28 0.37
N LEU A 71 0.24 -11.35 1.16
CA LEU A 71 0.39 -12.36 2.21
C LEU A 71 -0.19 -11.90 3.56
N GLY A 72 -0.08 -10.62 3.89
CA GLY A 72 -0.43 -10.09 5.22
C GLY A 72 -1.77 -9.38 5.32
N TRP A 73 -2.32 -8.91 4.19
CA TRP A 73 -3.50 -8.04 4.16
C TRP A 73 -4.65 -8.57 3.28
N ASN A 74 -4.65 -9.89 2.98
CA ASN A 74 -5.69 -10.54 2.16
C ASN A 74 -6.90 -11.08 2.96
N PHE A 75 -7.03 -10.73 4.24
CA PHE A 75 -8.05 -11.27 5.15
C PHE A 75 -9.40 -10.54 5.09
N LEU A 76 -9.48 -9.41 4.39
CA LEU A 76 -10.75 -8.71 4.17
C LEU A 76 -11.65 -9.51 3.23
N SER A 77 -12.97 -9.41 3.43
CA SER A 77 -13.96 -10.19 2.68
C SER A 77 -14.46 -9.43 1.46
N PRO A 78 -14.18 -9.91 0.22
CA PRO A 78 -14.71 -9.30 -0.98
C PRO A 78 -16.24 -9.37 -1.06
N GLN A 79 -16.87 -10.35 -0.39
CA GLN A 79 -18.34 -10.47 -0.31
C GLN A 79 -18.98 -9.31 0.46
N LEU A 80 -18.22 -8.65 1.33
CA LEU A 80 -18.64 -7.46 2.06
C LEU A 80 -18.18 -6.16 1.38
N ASP A 81 -17.64 -6.25 0.15
CA ASP A 81 -17.01 -5.14 -0.56
C ASP A 81 -15.85 -4.52 0.23
N GLU A 82 -15.05 -5.37 0.88
CA GLU A 82 -13.85 -5.02 1.64
C GLU A 82 -12.60 -5.57 0.96
N TYR A 83 -11.58 -4.73 0.77
CA TYR A 83 -10.34 -5.11 0.09
C TYR A 83 -9.18 -4.16 0.41
N VAL A 84 -7.97 -4.71 0.34
CA VAL A 84 -6.72 -3.97 0.15
C VAL A 84 -6.14 -4.40 -1.18
N GLU A 85 -6.21 -3.53 -2.19
CA GLU A 85 -5.74 -3.84 -3.53
C GLU A 85 -4.58 -2.93 -3.91
N VAL A 86 -3.58 -3.50 -4.59
CA VAL A 86 -2.47 -2.73 -5.16
C VAL A 86 -2.88 -2.22 -6.52
N LEU A 87 -2.81 -0.90 -6.71
CA LEU A 87 -2.98 -0.27 -8.00
C LEU A 87 -1.58 0.03 -8.59
N PRO A 88 -1.09 -0.82 -9.53
CA PRO A 88 0.19 -0.59 -10.17
C PRO A 88 0.12 0.67 -11.04
N PRO A 89 1.27 1.28 -11.35
CA PRO A 89 1.28 2.47 -12.18
C PRO A 89 0.87 2.08 -13.61
N GLN A 90 -0.11 2.79 -14.18
CA GLN A 90 -0.61 2.53 -15.53
C GLN A 90 -0.40 3.77 -16.40
N GLN A 91 0.57 3.74 -17.31
CA GLN A 91 0.66 4.75 -18.38
C GLN A 91 -0.39 4.41 -19.43
N ARG A 92 -1.54 5.09 -19.38
CA ARG A 92 -2.64 4.84 -20.32
C ARG A 92 -2.73 5.84 -21.46
N ILE A 93 -2.34 7.11 -21.27
CA ILE A 93 -2.58 8.18 -22.27
C ILE A 93 -1.38 9.13 -22.42
N ASP A 94 -0.58 9.37 -21.38
CA ASP A 94 0.60 10.25 -21.42
C ASP A 94 1.72 9.76 -20.47
N GLU A 95 2.73 10.61 -20.21
CA GLU A 95 3.84 10.28 -19.28
C GLU A 95 3.40 10.19 -17.80
N HIS A 96 2.15 10.50 -17.45
CA HIS A 96 1.65 10.42 -16.08
C HIS A 96 1.27 8.98 -15.71
N TRP A 97 1.56 8.62 -14.46
CA TRP A 97 1.48 7.25 -13.96
C TRP A 97 0.12 6.89 -13.30
N TYR A 98 -0.76 7.89 -13.13
CA TYR A 98 -2.13 7.79 -12.58
C TYR A 98 -3.04 8.85 -13.18
#